data_AF-X0Z0N4-F1
#
_entry.id   AF-X0Z0N4-F1
#
_cell.length_a   1.000
_cell.length_b   1.000
_cell.length_c   1.000
_cell.angle_alpha   90.00
_cell.angle_beta   90.00
_cell.angle_gamma   90.00
#
_symmetry.space_group_name_H-M   'P 1'
#
loop_
_entity.id
_entity.type
_entity.pdbx_description
1 polymer ?
#
loop_
_entity_poly.entity_id
_entity_poly.type
_entity_poly.pdbx_seq_one_letter_code
_entity_poly.pdbx_strand_id
1 'polypeptide(L)'
;MEGGLGILLTDACEENGLTVPKLSPKTYKIVDKILPDLVKPNNPVDLVADAGFYRYEAATRALLEDPNIDGIIVASVHGGYARPREFTAAILKMVRERKLHEEYKKPILATIFSNPPLNEAFNNIATQRPKA
;
A
#
# COMPACT_ATOMS: atom_id res chain seq x y z
N MET A 1 0.47 12.99 -8.74
CA MET A 1 -0.43 12.00 -9.38
C MET A 1 0.04 10.63 -8.96
N GLU A 2 -0.74 9.91 -8.16
CA GLU A 2 -0.39 8.55 -7.70
C GLU A 2 -0.84 7.47 -8.70
N GLY A 3 -1.88 7.73 -9.51
CA GLY A 3 -2.37 6.78 -10.51
C GLY A 3 -1.34 6.32 -11.55
N GLY A 4 -0.38 7.18 -11.94
CA GLY A 4 0.70 6.79 -12.84
C GLY A 4 1.63 5.73 -12.25
N LEU A 5 1.84 5.74 -10.93
CA LEU A 5 2.64 4.71 -10.26
C LEU A 5 1.91 3.37 -10.21
N GLY A 6 0.58 3.39 -10.03
CA GLY A 6 -0.24 2.17 -10.08
C GLY A 6 -0.12 1.45 -11.42
N ILE A 7 -0.15 2.20 -12.52
CA ILE A 7 0.02 1.63 -13.88
C ILE A 7 1.42 1.01 -14.02
N LEU A 8 2.48 1.74 -13.69
CA LEU A 8 3.86 1.24 -13.79
C LEU A 8 4.09 -0.05 -12.97
N LEU A 9 3.49 -0.14 -11.78
CA LEU A 9 3.57 -1.35 -10.97
C LEU A 9 2.74 -2.50 -11.52
N THR A 10 1.61 -2.20 -12.17
CA THR A 10 0.79 -3.20 -12.85
C THR A 10 1.57 -3.80 -14.02
N ASP A 11 2.13 -2.94 -14.87
CA ASP A 11 2.96 -3.35 -16.00
C ASP A 11 4.15 -4.20 -15.51
N ALA A 12 4.87 -3.74 -14.48
CA ALA A 12 5.98 -4.49 -13.90
C ALA A 12 5.55 -5.86 -13.33
N CYS A 13 4.36 -5.96 -12.72
CA CYS A 13 3.82 -7.24 -12.27
C CYS A 13 3.60 -8.18 -13.48
N GLU A 14 2.93 -7.70 -14.51
CA GLU A 14 2.62 -8.47 -15.72
C GLU A 14 3.88 -8.92 -16.46
N GLU A 15 4.87 -8.04 -16.61
CA GLU A 15 6.18 -8.34 -17.21
C GLU A 15 6.94 -9.44 -16.45
N ASN A 16 6.70 -9.58 -15.14
CA ASN A 16 7.29 -10.62 -14.30
C ASN A 16 6.39 -11.86 -14.15
N GLY A 17 5.36 -12.00 -14.98
CA GLY A 17 4.45 -13.16 -15.00
C GLY A 17 3.48 -13.22 -13.82
N LEU A 18 3.32 -12.12 -13.08
CA LEU A 18 2.29 -11.98 -12.06
C LEU A 18 0.98 -11.53 -12.72
N THR A 19 -0.11 -11.61 -11.95
CA THR A 19 -1.41 -11.08 -12.38
C THR A 19 -1.88 -10.02 -11.40
N VAL A 20 -2.62 -9.03 -11.89
CA VAL A 20 -3.30 -8.02 -11.07
C VAL A 20 -4.80 -8.31 -11.15
N PRO A 21 -5.34 -9.20 -10.29
CA PRO A 21 -6.69 -9.71 -10.44
C PRO A 21 -7.73 -8.67 -10.00
N LYS A 22 -8.94 -8.83 -10.51
CA LYS A 22 -10.09 -8.05 -10.04
C LYS A 22 -10.39 -8.39 -8.57
N LEU A 23 -10.71 -7.35 -7.82
CA LEU A 23 -11.17 -7.50 -6.43
C LEU A 23 -12.45 -8.34 -6.39
N SER A 24 -12.57 -9.18 -5.37
CA SER A 24 -13.83 -9.86 -5.10
C SER A 24 -14.95 -8.86 -4.82
N PRO A 25 -16.23 -9.20 -5.06
CA PRO A 25 -17.35 -8.30 -4.76
C PRO A 25 -17.41 -7.86 -3.30
N LYS A 26 -16.90 -8.70 -2.37
CA LYS A 26 -16.81 -8.37 -0.94
C LYS A 26 -15.76 -7.29 -0.71
N THR A 27 -14.54 -7.48 -1.21
CA THR A 27 -13.44 -6.53 -1.05
C THR A 27 -13.74 -5.21 -1.74
N TYR A 28 -14.32 -5.25 -2.94
CA TYR A 28 -14.76 -4.06 -3.66
C TYR A 28 -15.65 -3.17 -2.78
N LYS A 29 -16.68 -3.76 -2.14
CA LYS A 29 -17.60 -3.02 -1.26
C LYS A 29 -16.94 -2.47 0.01
N ILE A 30 -15.90 -3.14 0.51
CA ILE A 30 -15.15 -2.66 1.67
C ILE A 30 -14.30 -1.45 1.26
N VAL A 31 -13.59 -1.57 0.14
CA VAL A 31 -12.74 -0.49 -0.40
C VAL A 31 -13.59 0.72 -0.82
N ASP A 32 -14.77 0.53 -1.40
CA ASP A 32 -15.68 1.63 -1.81
C ASP A 32 -16.08 2.51 -0.62
N LYS A 33 -16.18 1.94 0.59
CA LYS A 33 -16.49 2.70 1.82
C LYS A 33 -15.30 3.47 2.38
N ILE A 34 -14.08 3.12 1.96
CA ILE A 34 -12.83 3.72 2.43
C ILE A 34 -12.43 4.89 1.52
N LEU A 35 -12.77 4.78 0.23
CA LEU A 35 -12.42 5.78 -0.78
C LEU A 35 -13.41 6.96 -0.80
N PRO A 36 -12.97 8.15 -1.23
CA PRO A 36 -13.88 9.25 -1.54
C PRO A 36 -14.86 8.88 -2.66
N ASP A 37 -16.08 9.43 -2.64
CA ASP A 37 -17.16 9.09 -3.59
C ASP A 37 -16.78 9.21 -5.09
N LEU A 38 -15.82 10.09 -5.39
CA LEU A 38 -15.31 10.35 -6.74
C LEU A 38 -14.38 9.25 -7.28
N VAL A 39 -13.90 8.36 -6.42
CA VAL A 39 -12.95 7.30 -6.78
C VAL A 39 -13.63 5.95 -6.64
N LYS A 40 -13.54 5.13 -7.68
CA LYS A 40 -14.07 3.77 -7.66
C LYS A 40 -12.97 2.76 -7.32
N PRO A 41 -13.27 1.76 -6.48
CA PRO A 41 -12.32 0.69 -6.22
C PRO A 41 -11.89 -0.01 -7.49
N ASN A 42 -10.60 -0.27 -7.59
CA ASN A 42 -10.02 -1.11 -8.63
C ASN A 42 -8.79 -1.84 -8.04
N ASN A 43 -8.14 -2.67 -8.84
CA ASN A 43 -6.79 -3.15 -8.55
C ASN A 43 -5.88 -2.67 -9.69
N PRO A 44 -4.96 -1.71 -9.46
CA PRO A 44 -4.55 -1.14 -8.17
C PRO A 44 -5.62 -0.27 -7.46
N VAL A 45 -5.52 -0.19 -6.13
CA VAL A 45 -6.35 0.70 -5.31
C VAL A 45 -5.68 2.08 -5.22
N ASP A 46 -6.30 3.11 -5.80
CA ASP A 46 -5.87 4.51 -5.66
C ASP A 46 -6.46 5.11 -4.37
N LEU A 47 -5.60 5.33 -3.37
CA LEU A 47 -6.01 5.86 -2.06
C LEU A 47 -6.14 7.38 -2.02
N VAL A 48 -5.78 8.07 -3.12
CA VAL A 48 -5.70 9.53 -3.23
C VAL A 48 -4.60 10.13 -2.35
N ALA A 49 -4.00 11.23 -2.83
CA ALA A 49 -2.83 11.86 -2.22
C ALA A 49 -3.00 12.35 -0.77
N ASP A 50 -4.25 12.46 -0.27
CA ASP A 50 -4.55 12.85 1.11
C ASP A 50 -4.73 11.62 2.04
N ALA A 51 -4.40 10.41 1.57
CA ALA A 51 -4.46 9.18 2.34
C ALA A 51 -3.61 9.26 3.62
N GLY A 52 -4.30 9.24 4.77
CA GLY A 52 -3.66 9.04 6.06
C GLY A 52 -3.50 7.57 6.41
N PHE A 53 -2.86 7.30 7.55
CA PHE A 53 -2.64 5.97 8.11
C PHE A 53 -3.85 5.02 8.01
N TYR A 54 -5.03 5.51 8.39
CA TYR A 54 -6.25 4.70 8.45
C TYR A 54 -6.65 4.13 7.08
N ARG A 55 -6.54 4.92 5.99
CA ARG A 55 -6.88 4.45 4.64
C ARG A 55 -5.92 3.38 4.16
N TYR A 56 -4.62 3.54 4.43
CA TYR A 56 -3.62 2.51 4.13
C TYR A 56 -3.92 1.20 4.89
N GLU A 57 -4.11 1.26 6.22
CA GLU A 57 -4.38 0.06 7.01
C GLU A 57 -5.69 -0.64 6.60
N ALA A 58 -6.77 0.12 6.42
CA ALA A 58 -8.06 -0.43 6.06
C ALA A 58 -8.05 -1.07 4.67
N ALA A 59 -7.45 -0.41 3.67
CA ALA A 59 -7.34 -0.97 2.33
C ALA A 59 -6.43 -2.20 2.29
N THR A 60 -5.27 -2.14 2.95
CA THR A 60 -4.35 -3.30 3.02
C THR A 60 -5.03 -4.50 3.69
N ARG A 61 -5.76 -4.32 4.80
CA ARG A 61 -6.51 -5.42 5.42
C ARG A 61 -7.58 -6.00 4.49
N ALA A 62 -8.35 -5.14 3.83
CA ALA A 62 -9.38 -5.59 2.89
C ALA A 62 -8.79 -6.43 1.75
N LEU A 63 -7.63 -6.02 1.21
CA LEU A 63 -6.91 -6.75 0.18
C LEU A 63 -6.31 -8.07 0.71
N LEU A 64 -5.76 -8.10 1.92
CA LEU A 64 -5.22 -9.33 2.53
C LEU A 64 -6.31 -10.38 2.78
N GLU A 65 -7.54 -9.94 3.05
CA GLU A 65 -8.71 -10.81 3.17
C GLU A 65 -9.25 -11.33 1.83
N ASP A 66 -8.88 -10.70 0.71
CA ASP A 66 -9.39 -11.09 -0.59
C ASP A 66 -8.81 -12.45 -1.03
N PRO A 67 -9.65 -13.45 -1.37
CA PRO A 67 -9.16 -14.76 -1.78
C PRO A 67 -8.40 -14.75 -3.11
N ASN A 68 -8.54 -13.70 -3.93
CA ASN A 68 -7.84 -13.56 -5.20
C ASN A 68 -6.45 -12.90 -5.06
N ILE A 69 -6.11 -12.38 -3.88
CA ILE A 69 -4.87 -11.61 -3.67
C ILE A 69 -3.89 -12.45 -2.87
N ASP A 70 -2.76 -12.82 -3.46
CA ASP A 70 -1.70 -13.60 -2.79
C ASP A 70 -0.65 -12.72 -2.10
N GLY A 71 -0.53 -11.45 -2.50
CA GLY A 71 0.43 -10.51 -1.95
C GLY A 71 0.08 -9.08 -2.30
N ILE A 72 0.66 -8.12 -1.59
CA ILE A 72 0.36 -6.71 -1.75
C ILE A 72 1.63 -5.90 -1.94
N ILE A 73 1.62 -5.02 -2.92
CA ILE A 73 2.61 -3.93 -3.05
C ILE A 73 1.93 -2.64 -2.59
N VAL A 74 2.42 -2.07 -1.50
CA VAL A 74 1.99 -0.76 -1.02
C VAL A 74 2.97 0.29 -1.52
N ALA A 75 2.48 1.22 -2.33
CA ALA A 75 3.30 2.16 -3.04
C ALA A 75 2.90 3.61 -2.75
N SER A 76 3.87 4.52 -2.70
CA SER A 76 3.58 5.95 -2.57
C SER A 76 4.67 6.81 -3.21
N VAL A 77 4.25 7.92 -3.83
CA VAL A 77 5.14 8.93 -4.42
C VAL A 77 5.18 10.16 -3.52
N HIS A 78 6.36 10.50 -3.01
CA HIS A 78 6.57 11.69 -2.19
C HIS A 78 7.37 12.75 -2.96
N GLY A 79 6.64 13.62 -3.67
CA GLY A 79 7.17 14.87 -4.22
C GLY A 79 6.40 16.07 -3.68
N GLY A 80 7.03 16.92 -2.86
CA GLY A 80 6.40 18.12 -2.29
C GLY A 80 5.60 17.87 -1.01
N TYR A 81 4.36 18.37 -0.93
CA TYR A 81 3.43 18.35 0.23
C TYR A 81 3.04 16.95 0.77
N ALA A 82 3.61 15.88 0.22
CA ALA A 82 3.35 14.52 0.68
C ALA A 82 3.83 14.33 2.12
N ARG A 83 3.28 13.33 2.83
CA ARG A 83 3.56 13.04 4.24
C ARG A 83 4.33 11.72 4.41
N PRO A 84 5.66 11.70 4.16
CA PRO A 84 6.46 10.47 4.09
C PRO A 84 6.47 9.72 5.41
N ARG A 85 6.47 10.47 6.52
CA ARG A 85 6.42 9.89 7.86
C ARG A 85 5.11 9.16 8.13
N GLU A 86 3.98 9.65 7.62
CA GLU A 86 2.68 8.99 7.83
C GLU A 86 2.59 7.68 7.05
N PHE A 87 3.01 7.67 5.77
CA PHE A 87 3.11 6.44 4.99
C PHE A 87 4.06 5.43 5.64
N THR A 88 5.27 5.88 6.00
CA THR A 88 6.28 5.04 6.64
C THR A 88 5.78 4.44 7.94
N ALA A 89 5.22 5.26 8.81
CA ALA A 89 4.63 4.82 10.06
C ALA A 89 3.48 3.83 9.79
N ALA A 90 2.70 4.04 8.71
CA ALA A 90 1.64 3.14 8.33
C ALA A 90 2.14 1.75 7.98
N ILE A 91 3.09 1.66 7.07
CA ILE A 91 3.72 0.39 6.69
C ILE A 91 4.32 -0.29 7.91
N LEU A 92 5.11 0.43 8.70
CA LEU A 92 5.81 -0.16 9.84
C LEU A 92 4.84 -0.65 10.91
N LYS A 93 3.78 0.10 11.19
CA LYS A 93 2.74 -0.34 12.12
C LYS A 93 2.01 -1.57 11.59
N MET A 94 1.65 -1.61 10.30
CA MET A 94 1.03 -2.78 9.68
C MET A 94 1.93 -4.02 9.72
N VAL A 95 3.22 -3.87 9.41
CA VAL A 95 4.14 -5.00 9.30
C VAL A 95 4.70 -5.44 10.66
N ARG A 96 5.09 -4.50 11.53
CA ARG A 96 5.81 -4.80 12.79
C ARG A 96 4.89 -4.93 14.00
N GLU A 97 3.94 -4.00 14.17
CA GLU A 97 3.05 -4.01 15.33
C GLU A 97 1.85 -4.93 15.10
N ARG A 98 1.20 -4.79 13.94
CA ARG A 98 0.02 -5.58 13.58
C ARG A 98 0.34 -6.93 12.97
N LYS A 99 1.58 -7.13 12.48
CA LYS A 99 2.05 -8.40 11.89
C LYS A 99 1.09 -8.95 10.84
N LEU A 100 0.50 -8.08 10.01
CA LEU A 100 -0.54 -8.48 9.05
C LEU A 100 -0.06 -9.59 8.10
N HIS A 101 1.20 -9.54 7.69
CA HIS A 101 1.79 -10.57 6.84
C HIS A 101 1.86 -11.95 7.51
N GLU A 102 2.02 -12.02 8.83
CA GLU A 102 1.98 -13.27 9.61
C GLU A 102 0.54 -13.74 9.80
N GLU A 103 -0.37 -12.82 10.14
CA GLU A 103 -1.80 -13.08 10.37
C GLU A 103 -2.46 -13.70 9.13
N TYR A 104 -2.26 -13.08 7.97
CA TYR A 104 -2.88 -13.49 6.71
C TYR A 104 -2.01 -14.42 5.87
N LYS A 105 -0.75 -14.66 6.27
CA LYS A 105 0.24 -15.48 5.55
C LYS A 105 0.47 -15.03 4.10
N LYS A 106 0.39 -13.72 3.86
CA LYS A 106 0.57 -13.07 2.55
C LYS A 106 1.66 -12.01 2.62
N PRO A 107 2.63 -11.98 1.69
CA PRO A 107 3.69 -10.97 1.70
C PRO A 107 3.15 -9.56 1.47
N ILE A 108 3.78 -8.59 2.13
CA ILE A 108 3.55 -7.16 1.95
C ILE A 108 4.89 -6.53 1.57
N LEU A 109 4.97 -6.00 0.35
CA LEU A 109 6.09 -5.21 -0.13
C LEU A 109 5.75 -3.73 -0.02
N ALA A 110 6.69 -2.90 0.42
CA ALA A 110 6.51 -1.45 0.42
C ALA A 110 7.54 -0.80 -0.51
N THR A 111 7.08 0.10 -1.37
CA THR A 111 7.94 0.88 -2.27
C THR A 111 7.63 2.37 -2.15
N ILE A 112 8.68 3.18 -2.09
CA ILE A 112 8.57 4.64 -1.97
C ILE A 112 9.37 5.29 -3.07
N PHE A 113 8.70 6.15 -3.84
CA PHE A 113 9.33 7.00 -4.83
C PHE A 113 9.45 8.40 -4.25
N SER A 114 10.63 8.76 -3.74
CA SER A 114 10.87 10.08 -3.19
C SER A 114 12.26 10.61 -3.52
N ASN A 115 12.54 11.86 -3.15
CA ASN A 115 13.88 12.43 -3.30
C ASN A 115 14.89 11.71 -2.37
N PRO A 116 16.20 11.74 -2.66
CA PRO A 116 17.20 11.00 -1.89
C PRO A 116 17.14 11.23 -0.37
N PRO A 117 16.97 12.47 0.15
CA PRO A 117 16.89 12.70 1.60
C PRO A 117 15.70 12.01 2.28
N LEU A 118 14.55 11.93 1.60
CA LEU A 118 13.37 11.22 2.14
C LEU A 118 13.52 9.70 2.06
N ASN A 119 14.18 9.18 1.01
CA ASN A 119 14.50 7.76 0.91
C ASN A 119 15.45 7.32 2.04
N GLU A 120 16.46 8.13 2.37
CA GLU A 120 17.36 7.85 3.48
C GLU A 120 16.62 7.87 4.82
N ALA A 121 15.74 8.85 5.05
CA ALA A 121 14.91 8.91 6.24
C ALA A 121 14.01 7.67 6.37
N PHE A 122 13.38 7.21 5.27
CA PHE A 122 12.61 5.97 5.26
C PHE A 122 13.47 4.76 5.61
N ASN A 123 14.60 4.59 4.92
CA ASN A 123 15.51 3.48 5.14
C ASN A 123 15.99 3.42 6.59
N ASN A 124 16.31 4.58 7.19
CA ASN A 124 16.70 4.64 8.59
C ASN A 124 15.58 4.16 9.52
N ILE A 125 14.32 4.55 9.29
CA ILE A 125 13.19 4.12 10.13
C ILE A 125 12.85 2.64 9.87
N ALA A 126 12.89 2.19 8.61
CA ALA A 126 12.56 0.83 8.20
C ALA A 126 13.63 -0.21 8.58
N THR A 127 14.89 0.20 8.76
CA THR A 127 16.00 -0.68 9.18
C THR A 127 16.26 -0.65 10.68
N GLN A 128 15.81 0.39 11.40
CA GLN A 128 15.86 0.40 12.86
C GLN A 128 14.99 -0.74 13.40
N ARG A 129 15.62 -1.78 13.98
CA ARG A 129 14.90 -2.84 14.70
C ARG A 129 14.06 -2.23 15.82
N PRO A 130 12.83 -2.73 16.07
CA PRO A 130 12.09 -2.30 17.26
C PRO A 130 12.98 -2.54 18.49
N LYS A 131 13.11 -1.52 19.35
CA LYS A 131 13.76 -1.72 20.65
C LYS A 131 12.93 -2.77 21.41
N ALA A 132 13.64 -3.79 21.89
CA ALA A 132 13.08 -4.88 22.70
C ALA A 132 12.39 -4.34 23.96
#